data_AF-A0A2G9SA07-F1
#
_entry.id   AF-A0A2G9SA07-F1
#
_cell.length_a   1.000
_cell.length_b   1.000
_cell.length_c   1.000
_cell.angle_alpha   90.00
_cell.angle_beta   90.00
_cell.angle_gamma   90.00
#
_symmetry.space_group_name_H-M   'P 1'
#
loop_
_entity.id
_entity.type
_entity.pdbx_description
1 polymer ?
#
loop_
_entity_poly.entity_id
_entity_poly.type
_entity_poly.pdbx_seq_one_letter_code
_entity_poly.pdbx_strand_id
1 'polypeptide(L)'
;MRYLFAFLNHLSQYSDENMMDPYNLAICFGPTLMPVPDVQDQVSCQAHVNEIIKTIIIHHESIFPDAKELEGPVYEKCMAGDDYCDSPYSEHGTLDEVDHDGGTEAHTSED
;
A
#
# COMPACT_ATOMS: atom_id res chain seq x y z
N MET A 1 6.86 -2.52 11.27
CA MET A 1 6.65 -3.47 10.14
C MET A 1 5.56 -4.49 10.42
N ARG A 2 5.53 -5.17 11.59
CA ARG A 2 4.48 -6.14 11.98
C ARG A 2 3.05 -5.67 11.66
N TYR A 3 2.70 -4.46 12.09
CA TYR A 3 1.37 -3.87 11.84
C TYR A 3 1.03 -3.80 10.34
N LEU A 4 1.94 -3.23 9.52
CA LEU A 4 1.73 -3.05 8.10
C LEU A 4 1.51 -4.39 7.38
N PHE A 5 2.35 -5.39 7.65
CA PHE A 5 2.21 -6.68 6.97
C PHE A 5 0.99 -7.47 7.45
N ALA A 6 0.57 -7.30 8.72
CA ALA A 6 -0.71 -7.83 9.18
C ALA A 6 -1.91 -7.17 8.46
N PHE A 7 -1.85 -5.85 8.20
CA PHE A 7 -2.84 -5.15 7.38
C PHE A 7 -2.85 -5.64 5.93
N LEU A 8 -1.68 -5.70 5.29
CA LEU A 8 -1.57 -6.13 3.88
C LEU A 8 -2.01 -7.59 3.71
N ASN A 9 -1.68 -8.46 4.66
CA ASN A 9 -2.20 -9.83 4.68
C ASN A 9 -3.72 -9.83 4.76
N HIS A 10 -4.30 -9.10 5.71
CA HIS A 10 -5.75 -9.02 5.85
C HIS A 10 -6.43 -8.47 4.58
N LEU A 11 -5.89 -7.39 4.00
CA LEU A 11 -6.41 -6.80 2.75
C LEU A 11 -6.41 -7.81 1.60
N SER A 12 -5.34 -8.61 1.50
CA SER A 12 -5.21 -9.62 0.44
C SER A 12 -6.20 -10.78 0.55
N GLN A 13 -6.84 -10.99 1.71
CA GLN A 13 -7.88 -12.01 1.88
C GLN A 13 -9.18 -11.66 1.15
N TYR A 14 -9.35 -10.41 0.74
CA TYR A 14 -10.51 -9.92 -0.02
C TYR A 14 -10.16 -9.66 -1.49
N SER A 15 -9.14 -10.33 -2.03
CA SER A 15 -8.67 -10.12 -3.40
C SER A 15 -9.75 -10.35 -4.46
N ASP A 16 -10.74 -11.20 -4.18
CA ASP A 16 -11.86 -11.45 -5.09
C ASP A 16 -12.76 -10.21 -5.27
N GLU A 17 -12.81 -9.33 -4.26
CA GLU A 17 -13.59 -8.09 -4.29
C GLU A 17 -12.74 -6.89 -4.68
N ASN A 18 -11.54 -6.76 -4.09
CA ASN A 18 -10.68 -5.59 -4.26
C ASN A 18 -9.60 -5.73 -5.34
N MET A 19 -9.44 -6.92 -5.94
CA MET A 19 -8.44 -7.25 -6.97
C MET A 19 -6.97 -7.12 -6.53
N MET A 20 -6.71 -7.02 -5.22
CA MET A 20 -5.37 -6.86 -4.66
C MET A 20 -4.91 -8.15 -3.98
N ASP A 21 -4.43 -9.09 -4.79
CA ASP A 21 -3.72 -10.26 -4.27
C ASP A 21 -2.34 -9.88 -3.68
N PRO A 22 -1.67 -10.80 -2.95
CA PRO A 22 -0.36 -10.52 -2.37
C PRO A 22 0.71 -10.11 -3.39
N TYR A 23 0.60 -10.55 -4.64
CA TYR A 23 1.57 -10.23 -5.69
C TYR A 23 1.40 -8.78 -6.17
N ASN A 24 0.17 -8.34 -6.42
CA ASN A 24 -0.17 -6.97 -6.78
C ASN A 24 0.26 -6.01 -5.66
N LEU A 25 -0.02 -6.37 -4.40
CA LEU A 25 0.46 -5.60 -3.25
C LEU A 25 1.99 -5.54 -3.20
N ALA A 26 2.67 -6.65 -3.47
CA ALA A 26 4.13 -6.66 -3.48
C ALA A 26 4.74 -5.76 -4.57
N ILE A 27 4.12 -5.67 -5.76
CA ILE A 27 4.54 -4.72 -6.81
C ILE A 27 4.43 -3.27 -6.33
N CYS A 28 3.29 -2.91 -5.73
CA CYS A 28 3.02 -1.53 -5.31
C CYS A 28 3.88 -1.11 -4.11
N PHE A 29 4.07 -2.00 -3.14
CA PHE A 29 4.78 -1.69 -1.90
C PHE A 29 6.28 -2.02 -1.96
N GLY A 30 6.70 -2.90 -2.87
CA GLY A 30 8.08 -3.34 -3.09
C GLY A 30 9.11 -2.22 -3.06
N PRO A 31 9.02 -1.25 -3.98
CA PRO A 31 10.00 -0.17 -4.08
C PRO A 31 10.14 0.67 -2.81
N THR A 32 9.05 0.88 -2.08
CA THR A 32 9.04 1.71 -0.86
C THR A 32 9.58 0.95 0.35
N LEU A 33 9.23 -0.33 0.50
CA LEU A 33 9.61 -1.13 1.66
C LEU A 33 11.03 -1.70 1.54
N MET A 34 11.52 -1.87 0.32
CA MET A 34 12.87 -2.34 0.04
C MET A 34 13.45 -1.56 -1.16
N PRO A 35 13.91 -0.31 -0.94
CA PRO A 35 14.56 0.48 -1.97
C PRO A 35 15.81 -0.25 -2.49
N VAL A 36 15.95 -0.30 -3.81
CA VAL A 36 17.13 -0.89 -4.45
C VAL A 36 18.34 0.03 -4.21
N PRO A 37 19.49 -0.48 -3.75
CA PRO A 37 20.69 0.33 -3.57
C PRO A 37 21.15 0.98 -4.89
N ASP A 38 21.72 2.19 -4.81
CA ASP A 38 22.14 3.00 -5.98
C ASP A 38 23.13 2.29 -6.93
N VAL A 39 23.83 1.26 -6.45
CA VAL A 39 24.80 0.48 -7.21
C VAL A 39 24.18 -0.65 -8.04
N GLN A 40 22.86 -0.88 -7.90
CA GLN A 40 22.11 -1.91 -8.59
C GLN A 40 21.02 -1.30 -9.48
N ASP A 41 20.70 -1.99 -10.57
CA ASP A 41 19.62 -1.59 -11.47
C ASP A 41 18.25 -2.02 -10.91
N GLN A 42 17.30 -1.08 -10.87
CA GLN A 42 15.97 -1.31 -10.30
C GLN A 42 15.21 -2.42 -11.03
N VAL A 43 15.29 -2.46 -12.37
CA VAL A 43 14.56 -3.44 -13.17
C VAL A 43 15.08 -4.85 -12.90
N SER A 44 16.41 -5.00 -12.78
CA SER A 44 17.08 -6.25 -12.48
C SER A 44 16.73 -6.81 -11.09
N CYS A 45 16.53 -5.93 -10.11
CA CYS A 45 16.19 -6.32 -8.74
C CYS A 45 14.67 -6.50 -8.50
N GLN A 46 13.82 -5.96 -9.37
CA GLN A 46 12.37 -5.86 -9.16
C GLN A 46 11.73 -7.20 -8.80
N ALA A 47 12.00 -8.26 -9.57
CA ALA A 47 11.42 -9.58 -9.33
C ALA A 47 11.79 -10.13 -7.95
N HIS A 48 13.04 -9.92 -7.52
CA HIS A 48 13.52 -10.34 -6.21
C HIS A 48 12.85 -9.55 -5.08
N VAL A 49 12.75 -8.23 -5.23
CA VAL A 49 12.07 -7.35 -4.26
C VAL A 49 10.60 -7.76 -4.12
N ASN A 50 9.90 -7.95 -5.24
CA ASN A 50 8.50 -8.36 -5.24
C ASN A 50 8.31 -9.72 -4.57
N GLU A 51 9.15 -10.72 -4.86
CA GLU A 51 9.05 -12.03 -4.21
C GLU A 51 9.30 -11.95 -2.69
N ILE A 52 10.26 -11.14 -2.25
CA ILE A 52 10.51 -10.93 -0.82
C ILE A 52 9.28 -10.30 -0.16
N ILE A 53 8.75 -9.20 -0.70
CA ILE A 53 7.58 -8.53 -0.11
C ILE A 53 6.34 -9.42 -0.13
N LYS A 54 6.09 -10.13 -1.24
CA LYS A 54 4.98 -11.11 -1.35
C LYS A 54 5.10 -12.19 -0.27
N THR A 55 6.30 -12.72 -0.08
CA THR A 55 6.58 -13.75 0.94
C THR A 55 6.31 -13.21 2.34
N ILE A 56 6.72 -11.97 2.63
CA ILE A 56 6.47 -11.35 3.95
C ILE A 56 4.98 -11.11 4.17
N ILE A 57 4.22 -10.69 3.14
CA ILE A 57 2.76 -10.53 3.22
C ILE A 57 2.09 -11.86 3.57
N ILE A 58 2.42 -12.94 2.86
CA ILE A 58 1.80 -14.25 3.04
C ILE A 58 2.15 -14.86 4.41
N HIS A 59 3.41 -14.71 4.84
CA HIS A 59 3.96 -15.37 6.01
C HIS A 59 4.21 -14.42 7.19
N HIS A 60 3.46 -13.33 7.30
CA HIS A 60 3.74 -12.31 8.30
C HIS A 60 3.71 -12.83 9.75
N GLU A 61 2.86 -13.81 10.05
CA GLU A 61 2.74 -14.41 11.40
C GLU A 61 3.97 -15.25 11.79
N SER A 62 4.67 -15.84 10.83
CA SER A 62 5.89 -16.61 11.13
C SER A 62 7.16 -15.75 11.11
N ILE A 63 7.12 -14.60 10.43
CA ILE A 63 8.27 -13.70 10.28
C ILE A 63 8.36 -12.70 11.44
N PHE A 64 7.22 -12.17 11.89
CA PHE A 64 7.20 -11.17 12.96
C PHE A 64 6.82 -11.79 14.30
N PRO A 65 7.45 -11.35 15.41
CA PRO A 65 7.14 -11.82 16.74
C PRO A 65 5.72 -11.42 17.17
N ASP A 66 5.14 -12.22 18.05
CA ASP A 66 3.81 -11.97 18.60
C ASP A 66 3.81 -10.77 19.56
N ALA A 67 2.60 -10.26 19.85
CA ALA A 67 2.41 -9.13 20.78
C ALA A 67 2.93 -9.41 22.21
N LYS A 68 3.13 -10.68 22.58
CA LYS A 68 3.71 -11.10 23.87
C LYS A 68 5.23 -10.96 23.90
N GLU A 69 5.88 -11.06 22.73
CA GLU A 69 7.34 -11.06 22.59
C GLU A 69 7.86 -9.67 22.20
N LEU A 70 7.06 -8.91 21.45
CA LEU A 70 7.38 -7.56 21.03
C LEU A 70 6.21 -6.61 21.28
N GLU A 71 6.41 -5.67 22.20
CA GLU A 71 5.47 -4.58 22.47
C GLU A 71 5.25 -3.69 21.24
N GLY A 72 4.10 -3.01 21.21
CA GLY A 72 3.76 -2.04 20.17
C GLY A 72 2.38 -2.27 19.55
N PRO A 73 2.00 -1.42 18.58
CA PRO A 73 0.67 -1.45 17.99
C PRO A 73 0.41 -2.78 17.26
N VAL A 74 -0.80 -3.30 17.45
CA VAL A 74 -1.29 -4.51 16.80
C VAL A 74 -2.39 -4.12 15.83
N TYR A 75 -2.32 -4.63 14.61
CA TYR A 75 -3.39 -4.43 13.65
C TYR A 75 -4.60 -5.29 14.03
N GLU A 76 -5.76 -4.67 14.12
CA GLU A 76 -7.03 -5.32 14.43
C GLU A 76 -7.84 -5.50 13.15
N LYS A 77 -8.37 -6.70 12.92
CA LYS A 77 -9.09 -7.05 11.70
C LYS A 77 -10.54 -6.54 11.80
N CYS A 78 -10.79 -5.28 11.44
CA CYS A 78 -12.14 -4.71 11.44
C CYS A 78 -12.87 -5.03 10.13
N MET A 79 -13.49 -6.20 10.01
CA MET A 79 -14.39 -6.54 8.88
C MET A 79 -15.50 -7.54 9.29
N ALA A 80 -16.11 -7.35 10.46
CA ALA A 80 -17.27 -8.13 10.87
C ALA A 80 -18.46 -7.21 11.22
N GLY A 81 -19.14 -6.72 10.18
CA GLY A 81 -20.43 -6.03 10.27
C GLY A 81 -20.34 -4.51 10.42
N ASP A 82 -21.15 -3.78 9.63
CA ASP A 82 -21.65 -2.38 9.66
C ASP A 82 -20.84 -1.21 10.28
N ASP A 83 -19.71 -1.44 10.93
CA ASP A 83 -18.88 -0.43 11.57
C ASP A 83 -17.81 0.08 10.58
N TYR A 84 -18.25 0.61 9.43
CA TYR A 84 -17.38 1.43 8.60
C TYR A 84 -16.94 2.64 9.44
N CYS A 85 -15.64 2.72 9.71
CA CYS A 85 -15.04 3.44 10.82
C CYS A 85 -15.52 4.89 11.02
N ASP A 86 -15.91 5.23 12.25
CA ASP A 86 -15.81 6.61 12.74
C ASP A 86 -14.35 6.84 13.20
N SER A 87 -13.47 7.07 12.23
CA SER A 87 -12.09 7.47 12.51
C SER A 87 -12.08 8.99 12.73
N PRO A 88 -11.56 9.49 13.88
CA PRO A 88 -11.53 10.93 14.19
C PRO A 88 -10.61 11.75 13.26
N TYR A 89 -9.97 11.11 12.28
CA TYR A 89 -9.11 11.73 11.26
C TYR A 89 -9.73 11.77 9.86
N SER A 90 -10.94 11.25 9.67
CA SER A 90 -11.67 11.29 8.39
C SER A 90 -12.38 12.63 8.20
N GLU A 91 -11.67 13.76 8.31
CA GLU A 91 -12.28 15.06 8.04
C GLU A 91 -12.40 15.29 6.52
N HIS A 92 -13.61 15.60 6.10
CA HIS A 92 -14.07 15.87 4.74
C HIS A 92 -13.05 16.62 3.85
N GLY A 93 -12.55 15.94 2.83
CA GLY A 93 -12.06 16.62 1.62
C GLY A 93 -13.24 17.14 0.82
N THR A 94 -13.76 18.32 1.15
CA THR A 94 -14.66 19.06 0.27
C THR A 94 -13.87 19.44 -0.98
N LEU A 95 -14.13 18.72 -2.09
CA LEU A 95 -13.74 19.17 -3.41
C LEU A 95 -14.63 20.38 -3.74
N ASP A 96 -14.22 21.57 -3.32
CA ASP A 96 -14.78 22.79 -3.87
C ASP A 96 -14.23 22.94 -5.29
N GLU A 97 -15.07 22.63 -6.26
CA GLU A 97 -14.90 23.04 -7.66
C GLU A 97 -14.89 24.56 -7.71
N VAL A 98 -13.70 25.16 -7.72
CA VAL A 98 -13.54 26.58 -8.07
C VAL A 98 -13.04 26.67 -9.49
N ASP A 99 -14.03 26.88 -10.36
CA ASP A 99 -13.93 27.37 -11.73
C ASP A 99 -12.85 28.46 -11.85
N HIS A 100 -11.87 28.24 -12.73
CA HIS A 100 -10.94 29.28 -13.17
C HIS A 100 -10.83 29.24 -14.69
N ASP A 101 -11.79 29.91 -15.32
CA ASP A 101 -11.63 30.54 -16.63
C ASP A 101 -10.39 31.44 -16.60
N GLY A 102 -9.46 31.24 -17.54
CA GLY A 102 -8.17 31.93 -17.48
C GLY A 102 -7.11 31.60 -18.53
N GLY A 103 -7.48 31.53 -19.81
CA GLY A 103 -6.67 32.13 -20.88
C GLY A 103 -5.38 31.46 -21.38
N THR A 104 -5.31 31.43 -22.72
CA THR A 104 -4.13 31.37 -23.62
C THR A 104 -3.55 30.00 -23.98
N GLU A 105 -4.07 29.43 -25.07
CA GLU A 105 -3.39 28.40 -25.86
C GLU A 105 -2.15 29.00 -26.53
N ALA A 106 -0.97 28.54 -26.13
CA ALA A 106 0.29 28.79 -26.82
C ALA A 106 0.73 27.52 -27.57
N HIS A 107 0.35 27.48 -28.84
CA HIS A 107 1.05 26.94 -30.01
C HIS A 107 2.38 26.19 -29.78
N THR A 108 2.44 24.95 -30.27
CA THR A 108 3.63 24.41 -30.95
C THR A 108 3.20 23.58 -32.16
N SER A 109 3.18 24.22 -33.32
CA SER A 109 3.51 23.52 -34.57
C SER A 109 5.02 23.30 -34.58
N GLU A 110 5.50 22.15 -35.03
CA GLU A 110 6.65 22.09 -35.94
C GLU A 110 6.79 20.68 -36.55
N ASP A 111 7.23 20.71 -37.82
CA ASP A 111 7.41 19.67 -38.84
C ASP A 111 8.39 18.56 -38.44
#